data_AF-A0A5S5CKD0-F1
#
_entry.id   AF-A0A5S5CKD0-F1
#
_cell.length_a   1.000
_cell.length_b   1.000
_cell.length_c   1.000
_cell.angle_alpha   90.00
_cell.angle_beta   90.00
_cell.angle_gamma   90.00
#
_symmetry.space_group_name_H-M   'P 1'
#
loop_
_entity.id
_entity.type
_entity.pdbx_description
1 polymer ?
#
loop_
_entity_poly.entity_id
_entity_poly.type
_entity_poly.pdbx_seq_one_letter_code
_entity_poly.pdbx_strand_id
1 'polypeptide(L)'
;MTTDTATYRRDLLRALRSHHVAPERMGEIVAEVESHVAETGETPVEAFGPAAEYAAGFAGPRPLTARLAGIGLMVLGLACGWLIANGIFGLVTDERVHGMPAGVALLVGALLWLPPMVGQLRRQQPVADPRTGRRITPGPGAVVASMSVFLVLLAGVTWLLALLTQ
;
A
#
# COMPACT_ATOMS: atom_id res chain seq x y z
N MET A 1 28.29 -6.57 -9.16
CA MET A 1 27.56 -6.81 -7.90
C MET A 1 26.73 -8.06 -8.11
N THR A 2 27.10 -9.19 -7.51
CA THR A 2 26.29 -10.41 -7.54
C THR A 2 25.25 -10.31 -6.43
N THR A 3 24.02 -9.97 -6.78
CA THR A 3 22.92 -9.89 -5.81
C THR A 3 22.35 -11.30 -5.60
N ASP A 4 22.26 -11.72 -4.35
CA ASP A 4 21.60 -12.97 -3.95
C ASP A 4 20.15 -13.03 -4.49
N THR A 5 19.73 -14.21 -4.95
CA THR A 5 18.43 -14.47 -5.60
C THR A 5 17.24 -13.97 -4.77
N ALA A 6 17.30 -14.11 -3.44
CA ALA A 6 16.23 -13.63 -2.57
C ALA A 6 16.12 -12.09 -2.56
N THR A 7 17.23 -11.38 -2.71
CA THR A 7 17.24 -9.92 -2.82
C THR A 7 16.76 -9.48 -4.19
N TYR A 8 17.26 -10.11 -5.26
CA TYR A 8 16.80 -9.84 -6.62
C TYR A 8 15.29 -10.02 -6.77
N ARG A 9 14.74 -11.13 -6.24
CA ARG A 9 13.30 -11.40 -6.22
C ARG A 9 12.50 -10.29 -5.55
N ARG A 10 12.94 -9.81 -4.39
CA ARG A 10 12.24 -8.74 -3.66
C ARG A 10 12.21 -7.44 -4.48
N ASP A 11 13.33 -7.10 -5.11
CA ASP A 11 13.46 -5.90 -5.93
C ASP A 11 12.65 -6.01 -7.22
N LEU A 12 12.67 -7.18 -7.87
CA LEU A 12 11.87 -7.48 -9.05
C LEU A 12 10.36 -7.36 -8.77
N LEU A 13 9.88 -7.98 -7.69
CA LEU A 13 8.48 -7.87 -7.28
C LEU A 13 8.07 -6.42 -6.99
N ARG A 14 8.96 -5.63 -6.40
CA ARG A 14 8.71 -4.21 -6.15
C ARG A 14 8.62 -3.43 -7.47
N ALA A 15 9.53 -3.70 -8.41
CA ALA A 15 9.55 -3.03 -9.70
C ALA A 15 8.35 -3.41 -10.57
N LEU A 16 7.99 -4.70 -10.65
CA LEU A 16 6.81 -5.17 -11.40
C LEU A 16 5.51 -4.55 -10.87
N ARG A 17 5.37 -4.41 -9.54
CA ARG A 17 4.24 -3.67 -8.92
C ARG A 17 4.20 -2.21 -9.34
N SER A 18 5.35 -1.53 -9.37
CA SER A 18 5.40 -0.12 -9.78
C SER A 18 4.93 0.04 -11.23
N HIS A 19 5.21 -0.96 -12.07
CA HIS A 19 4.78 -1.05 -13.46
C HIS A 19 3.34 -1.57 -13.66
N HIS A 20 2.58 -1.82 -12.59
CA HIS A 20 1.18 -2.25 -12.64
C HIS A 20 0.99 -3.60 -13.36
N VAL A 21 1.99 -4.48 -13.29
CA VAL A 21 1.88 -5.87 -13.77
C VAL A 21 0.81 -6.59 -12.93
N ALA A 22 0.06 -7.53 -13.52
CA ALA A 22 -0.93 -8.32 -12.76
C ALA A 22 -0.23 -9.28 -11.78
N PRO A 23 -0.77 -9.53 -10.56
CA PRO A 23 -0.13 -10.39 -9.56
C PRO A 23 0.24 -11.79 -10.08
N GLU A 24 -0.62 -12.40 -10.88
CA GLU A 24 -0.42 -13.72 -11.49
C GLU A 24 0.80 -13.68 -12.42
N ARG A 25 0.85 -12.65 -13.28
CA ARG A 25 1.97 -12.43 -14.20
C ARG A 25 3.27 -12.12 -13.48
N MET A 26 3.23 -11.45 -12.32
CA MET A 26 4.43 -11.26 -11.50
C MET A 26 4.97 -12.59 -10.98
N GLY A 27 4.08 -13.50 -10.55
CA GLY A 27 4.45 -14.84 -10.10
C GLY A 27 5.14 -15.64 -11.20
N GLU A 28 4.59 -15.60 -12.42
CA GLU A 28 5.19 -16.22 -13.60
C GLU A 28 6.60 -15.69 -13.89
N ILE A 29 6.77 -14.36 -13.94
CA ILE A 29 8.07 -13.73 -14.23
C ILE A 29 9.12 -14.10 -13.16
N VAL A 30 8.73 -14.05 -11.87
CA VAL A 30 9.64 -14.44 -10.78
C VAL A 30 10.01 -15.91 -10.88
N ALA A 31 9.04 -16.79 -11.16
CA ALA A 31 9.29 -18.21 -11.34
C ALA A 31 10.26 -18.44 -12.51
N GLU A 32 10.07 -17.78 -13.66
CA GLU A 32 10.96 -17.88 -14.82
C GLU A 32 12.42 -17.54 -14.45
N VAL A 33 12.65 -16.40 -13.78
CA VAL A 33 13.98 -16.00 -13.31
C VAL A 33 14.56 -17.05 -12.35
N GLU A 34 13.79 -17.52 -11.38
CA GLU A 34 14.24 -18.55 -10.43
C GLU A 34 14.56 -19.90 -11.11
N SER A 35 13.83 -20.29 -12.16
CA SER A 35 14.15 -21.49 -12.95
C SER A 35 15.49 -21.32 -13.63
N HIS A 36 15.65 -20.19 -14.31
CA HIS A 36 16.81 -19.96 -15.15
C HIS A 36 18.09 -19.94 -14.31
N VAL A 37 18.07 -19.22 -13.18
CA VAL A 37 19.19 -19.19 -12.23
C VAL A 37 19.49 -20.59 -11.68
N ALA A 38 18.46 -21.42 -11.41
CA ALA A 38 18.66 -22.78 -10.95
C ALA A 38 19.22 -23.72 -12.04
N GLU A 39 18.87 -23.50 -13.30
CA GLU A 39 19.29 -24.31 -14.45
C GLU A 39 20.68 -23.94 -14.95
N THR A 40 21.01 -22.65 -15.02
CA THR A 40 22.29 -22.15 -15.54
C THR A 40 23.36 -21.97 -14.47
N GLY A 41 22.95 -21.73 -13.22
CA GLY A 41 23.85 -21.36 -12.13
C GLY A 41 24.39 -19.93 -12.21
N GLU A 42 23.97 -19.14 -13.21
CA GLU A 42 24.32 -17.72 -13.33
C GLU A 42 23.60 -16.88 -12.27
N THR A 43 24.17 -15.73 -11.90
CA THR A 43 23.45 -14.82 -11.02
C THR A 43 22.31 -14.14 -11.77
N PRO A 44 21.19 -13.80 -11.11
CA PRO A 44 20.05 -13.18 -11.79
C PRO A 44 20.40 -11.85 -12.45
N VAL A 45 21.38 -11.11 -11.92
CA VAL A 45 21.85 -9.85 -12.51
C VAL A 45 22.66 -10.10 -13.79
N GLU A 46 23.41 -11.20 -13.88
CA GLU A 46 24.16 -11.55 -15.10
C GLU A 46 23.20 -12.00 -16.20
N ALA A 47 22.22 -12.83 -15.88
CA ALA A 47 21.28 -13.37 -16.86
C ALA A 47 20.22 -12.33 -17.32
N PHE A 48 19.68 -11.53 -16.38
CA PHE A 48 18.52 -10.67 -16.64
C PHE A 48 18.81 -9.18 -16.49
N GLY A 49 20.01 -8.79 -16.07
CA GLY A 49 20.33 -7.41 -15.71
C GLY A 49 19.66 -6.95 -14.41
N PRO A 50 19.74 -5.65 -14.08
CA PRO A 50 19.13 -5.10 -12.89
C PRO A 50 17.61 -5.30 -12.87
N ALA A 51 17.06 -5.72 -11.73
CA ALA A 51 15.63 -6.04 -11.59
C ALA A 51 14.69 -4.92 -12.03
N ALA A 52 15.06 -3.66 -11.80
CA ALA A 52 14.29 -2.50 -12.21
C ALA A 52 14.26 -2.32 -13.74
N GLU A 53 15.38 -2.57 -14.42
CA GLU A 53 15.50 -2.47 -15.87
C GLU A 53 14.76 -3.63 -16.55
N TYR A 54 14.92 -4.85 -16.03
CA TYR A 54 14.18 -6.01 -16.51
C TYR A 54 12.66 -5.81 -16.36
N ALA A 55 12.21 -5.30 -15.21
CA ALA A 55 10.81 -5.01 -14.95
C ALA A 55 10.22 -3.92 -15.88
N ALA A 56 11.05 -2.97 -16.34
CA ALA A 56 10.60 -1.91 -17.24
C ALA A 56 10.12 -2.44 -18.59
N GLY A 57 10.60 -3.61 -19.01
CA GLY A 57 10.11 -4.31 -20.21
C GLY A 57 8.64 -4.76 -20.12
N PHE A 58 8.08 -4.82 -18.92
CA PHE A 58 6.68 -5.19 -18.67
C PHE A 58 5.78 -3.98 -18.37
N ALA A 59 6.29 -2.75 -18.56
CA ALA A 59 5.53 -1.54 -18.29
C ALA A 59 4.32 -1.42 -19.22
N GLY A 60 3.11 -1.55 -18.66
CA GLY A 60 1.87 -1.27 -19.36
C GLY A 60 1.55 0.24 -19.37
N PRO A 61 0.79 0.74 -20.36
CA PRO A 61 0.27 2.10 -20.32
C PRO A 61 -0.62 2.27 -19.09
N ARG A 62 -0.27 3.23 -18.22
CA ARG A 62 -1.11 3.57 -17.07
C ARG A 62 -2.39 4.25 -17.57
N PRO A 63 -3.58 3.69 -17.33
CA PRO A 63 -4.80 4.36 -17.73
C PRO A 63 -4.95 5.65 -16.92
N LEU A 64 -5.32 6.74 -17.59
CA LEU A 64 -5.49 8.07 -16.99
C LEU A 64 -6.47 8.03 -15.80
N THR A 65 -7.47 7.14 -15.88
CA THR A 65 -8.43 6.83 -14.82
C THR A 65 -7.77 6.29 -13.55
N ALA A 66 -6.73 5.45 -13.65
CA ALA A 66 -6.01 4.94 -12.47
C ALA A 66 -5.20 6.05 -11.78
N ARG A 67 -4.66 6.99 -12.56
CA ARG A 67 -3.95 8.17 -12.02
C ARG A 67 -4.92 9.09 -11.28
N LEU A 68 -6.05 9.42 -11.89
CA LEU A 68 -7.09 10.24 -11.28
C LEU A 68 -7.68 9.57 -10.03
N ALA A 69 -7.93 8.26 -10.08
CA ALA A 69 -8.39 7.50 -8.92
C ALA A 69 -7.37 7.54 -7.77
N GLY A 70 -6.06 7.51 -8.07
CA GLY A 70 -5.01 7.67 -7.07
C GLY A 70 -5.03 9.04 -6.38
N ILE A 71 -5.20 10.12 -7.16
CA ILE A 71 -5.33 11.48 -6.63
C ILE A 71 -6.60 11.60 -5.78
N GLY A 72 -7.73 11.09 -6.27
CA GLY A 72 -8.99 11.07 -5.52
C GLY A 72 -8.88 10.34 -4.18
N LEU A 73 -8.19 9.19 -4.15
CA LEU A 73 -7.91 8.46 -2.91
C LEU A 73 -7.06 9.28 -1.93
N MET A 74 -6.04 9.99 -2.41
CA MET A 74 -5.21 10.85 -1.57
C MET A 74 -6.00 12.02 -0.98
N VAL A 75 -6.78 12.72 -1.80
CA VAL A 75 -7.64 13.83 -1.35
C VAL A 75 -8.66 13.33 -0.32
N LEU A 76 -9.28 12.18 -0.58
CA LEU A 76 -10.20 11.55 0.36
C LEU A 76 -9.52 11.21 1.69
N GLY A 77 -8.32 10.62 1.66
CA GLY A 77 -7.55 10.32 2.87
C GLY A 77 -7.21 11.56 3.69
N LEU A 78 -6.84 12.67 3.05
CA LEU A 78 -6.60 13.95 3.72
C LEU A 78 -7.88 14.51 4.36
N ALA A 79 -9.00 14.47 3.63
CA ALA A 79 -10.30 14.91 4.15
C ALA A 79 -10.75 14.05 5.35
N CYS A 80 -10.49 12.73 5.33
CA CYS A 80 -10.77 11.84 6.46
C CYS A 80 -9.94 12.23 7.68
N GLY A 81 -8.63 12.40 7.52
CA GLY A 81 -7.73 12.79 8.60
C GLY A 81 -8.13 14.13 9.22
N TRP A 82 -8.51 15.10 8.38
CA TRP A 82 -9.04 16.39 8.82
C TRP A 82 -10.32 16.25 9.64
N LEU A 83 -11.30 15.46 9.18
CA LEU A 83 -12.56 15.22 9.90
C LEU A 83 -12.36 14.49 11.23
N ILE A 84 -11.47 13.49 11.28
CA ILE A 84 -11.13 12.77 12.51
C ILE A 84 -10.52 13.73 13.52
N ALA A 85 -9.55 14.55 13.10
CA ALA A 85 -8.90 15.53 13.98
C ALA A 85 -9.89 16.56 14.54
N ASN A 86 -10.73 17.15 13.69
CA ASN A 86 -11.75 18.10 14.14
C ASN A 86 -12.81 17.44 15.02
N GLY A 87 -13.22 16.21 14.71
CA GLY A 87 -14.14 15.42 15.53
C GLY A 87 -13.60 15.16 16.94
N ILE A 88 -12.31 14.85 17.06
CA ILE A 88 -11.65 14.66 18.36
C ILE A 88 -11.60 15.97 19.14
N PHE A 89 -11.20 17.07 18.48
CA PHE A 89 -11.17 18.39 19.12
C PHE A 89 -12.56 18.80 19.64
N GLY A 90 -13.60 18.68 18.80
CA GLY A 90 -14.97 19.02 19.20
C GLY A 90 -15.50 18.15 20.35
N LEU A 91 -15.06 16.89 20.47
CA LEU A 91 -15.43 16.04 21.62
C LEU A 91 -14.75 16.50 22.93
N VAL A 92 -13.54 17.05 22.85
CA VAL A 92 -12.78 17.52 24.01
C VAL A 92 -13.25 18.92 24.44
N THR A 93 -13.60 19.79 23.49
CA THR A 93 -14.08 21.16 23.76
C THR A 93 -15.60 21.27 23.93
N ASP A 94 -16.34 20.16 23.75
CA ASP A 94 -17.81 20.11 23.68
C ASP A 94 -18.40 21.04 22.59
N GLU A 95 -17.62 21.27 21.53
CA GLU A 95 -18.00 22.10 20.38
C GLU A 95 -18.55 21.29 19.21
N ARG A 96 -19.41 21.93 18.42
CA ARG A 96 -19.91 21.35 17.17
C ARG A 96 -18.92 21.55 16.04
N VAL A 97 -18.65 20.49 15.30
CA VAL A 97 -17.80 20.53 14.11
C VAL A 97 -18.67 20.82 12.90
N HIS A 98 -18.52 22.00 12.30
CA HIS A 98 -19.33 22.45 11.14
C HIS A 98 -20.86 22.31 11.36
N GLY A 99 -21.34 22.57 12.57
CA GLY A 99 -22.75 22.47 12.94
C GLY A 99 -23.25 21.06 13.29
N MET A 100 -22.41 20.03 13.12
CA MET A 100 -22.71 18.64 13.49
C MET A 100 -22.17 18.31 14.89
N PRO A 101 -22.79 17.36 15.61
CA PRO A 101 -22.19 16.80 16.83
C PRO A 101 -20.83 16.19 16.51
N ALA A 102 -19.83 16.44 17.35
CA ALA A 102 -18.45 16.02 17.11
C ALA A 102 -18.30 14.49 16.91
N GLY A 103 -19.10 13.68 17.63
CA GLY A 103 -19.14 12.23 17.43
C GLY A 103 -19.62 11.80 16.03
N VAL A 104 -20.52 12.56 15.40
CA VAL A 104 -20.97 12.29 14.03
C VAL A 104 -19.85 12.60 13.04
N ALA A 105 -19.15 13.73 13.20
CA ALA A 105 -18.01 14.09 12.37
C ALA A 105 -16.89 13.04 12.44
N LEU A 106 -16.61 12.51 13.64
CA LEU A 106 -15.63 11.44 13.85
C LEU A 106 -16.04 10.13 13.14
N LEU A 107 -17.31 9.71 13.28
CA LEU A 107 -17.83 8.51 12.61
C LEU A 107 -17.77 8.63 11.09
N VAL A 108 -18.12 9.78 10.54
CA VAL A 108 -18.03 10.04 9.09
C VAL A 108 -16.59 9.98 8.63
N GLY A 109 -15.65 10.61 9.35
CA GLY A 109 -14.22 10.54 9.04
C GLY A 109 -13.67 9.11 9.05
N ALA A 110 -14.08 8.31 10.04
CA ALA A 110 -13.69 6.90 10.12
C ALA A 110 -14.28 6.05 8.97
N LEU A 111 -15.55 6.28 8.60
CA LEU A 111 -16.21 5.55 7.52
C LEU A 111 -15.61 5.88 6.14
N LEU A 112 -15.28 7.16 5.91
CA LEU A 112 -14.65 7.62 4.67
C LEU A 112 -13.22 7.06 4.47
N TRP A 113 -12.61 6.50 5.52
CA TRP A 113 -11.31 5.81 5.42
C TRP A 113 -11.40 4.42 4.78
N LEU A 114 -12.60 3.82 4.72
CA LEU A 114 -12.74 2.46 4.18
C LEU A 114 -12.37 2.35 2.69
N PRO A 115 -12.82 3.22 1.78
CA PRO A 115 -12.42 3.16 0.37
C PRO A 115 -10.90 3.23 0.12
N PRO A 116 -10.11 4.18 0.69
CA PRO A 116 -8.67 4.19 0.49
C PRO A 116 -8.00 2.96 1.09
N MET A 117 -8.48 2.46 2.24
CA MET A 117 -7.99 1.22 2.84
C MET A 117 -8.24 0.02 1.92
N VAL A 118 -9.47 -0.17 1.43
CA VAL A 118 -9.82 -1.26 0.51
C VAL A 118 -9.03 -1.14 -0.80
N GLY A 119 -8.88 0.06 -1.35
CA GLY A 119 -8.06 0.32 -2.54
C GLY A 119 -6.60 -0.08 -2.32
N GLN A 120 -6.03 0.25 -1.15
CA GLN A 120 -4.67 -0.13 -0.79
C GLN A 120 -4.53 -1.65 -0.59
N LEU A 121 -5.50 -2.30 0.06
CA LEU A 121 -5.51 -3.76 0.23
C LEU A 121 -5.56 -4.49 -1.12
N ARG A 122 -6.38 -4.02 -2.06
CA ARG A 122 -6.48 -4.59 -3.41
C ARG A 122 -5.16 -4.47 -4.18
N ARG A 123 -4.42 -3.37 -4.01
CA ARG A 123 -3.09 -3.18 -4.63
C ARG A 123 -2.00 -4.07 -4.03
N GLN A 124 -2.21 -4.55 -2.81
CA GLN A 124 -1.26 -5.39 -2.07
C GLN A 124 -1.66 -6.87 -2.08
N GLN A 125 -2.41 -7.30 -3.11
CA GLN A 125 -2.76 -8.70 -3.25
C GLN A 125 -1.49 -9.57 -3.27
N PRO A 126 -1.47 -10.65 -2.46
CA PRO A 126 -0.29 -11.50 -2.36
C PRO A 126 0.00 -12.14 -3.71
N VAL A 127 1.25 -12.08 -4.13
CA VAL A 127 1.71 -12.79 -5.33
C VAL A 127 1.90 -14.25 -4.96
N ALA A 128 1.21 -15.15 -5.66
CA ALA A 128 1.37 -16.58 -5.52
C ALA A 128 2.44 -17.08 -6.49
N ASP A 129 3.25 -18.04 -6.04
CA ASP A 129 4.14 -18.81 -6.90
C ASP A 129 3.30 -19.79 -7.73
N PRO A 130 3.35 -19.73 -9.07
CA PRO A 130 2.57 -20.61 -9.94
C PRO A 130 2.97 -22.09 -9.83
N ARG A 131 4.19 -22.40 -9.38
CA ARG A 131 4.69 -23.79 -9.26
C ARG A 131 4.17 -24.49 -8.01
N THR A 132 4.13 -23.75 -6.90
CA THR A 132 3.87 -24.33 -5.57
C THR A 132 2.56 -23.87 -4.95
N GLY A 133 1.93 -22.83 -5.51
CA GLY A 133 0.76 -22.16 -4.94
C GLY A 133 1.06 -21.38 -3.64
N ARG A 134 2.31 -21.35 -3.18
CA ARG A 134 2.71 -20.63 -1.95
C ARG A 134 2.79 -19.13 -2.22
N ARG A 135 2.49 -18.32 -1.20
CA ARG A 135 2.57 -16.86 -1.30
C ARG A 135 4.04 -16.43 -1.22
N ILE A 136 4.51 -15.70 -2.22
CA ILE A 136 5.87 -15.15 -2.27
C ILE A 136 5.97 -13.91 -1.35
N THR A 137 4.89 -13.12 -1.26
CA THR A 137 4.84 -11.93 -0.41
C THR A 137 3.91 -12.10 0.79
N PRO A 138 4.21 -11.43 1.92
CA PRO A 138 3.31 -11.42 3.08
C PRO A 138 1.92 -10.93 2.70
N GLY A 139 0.90 -11.46 3.39
CA GLY A 139 -0.50 -11.11 3.13
C GLY A 139 -0.85 -9.67 3.53
N PRO A 140 -2.09 -9.23 3.22
CA PRO A 140 -2.54 -7.85 3.44
C PRO A 140 -2.57 -7.45 4.93
N GLY A 141 -2.42 -8.39 5.87
CA GLY A 141 -2.44 -8.13 7.31
C GLY A 141 -1.40 -7.11 7.77
N ALA A 142 -0.21 -7.07 7.15
CA ALA A 142 0.82 -6.07 7.49
C ALA A 142 0.39 -4.64 7.10
N VAL A 143 -0.37 -4.50 6.01
CA VAL A 143 -0.91 -3.22 5.55
C VAL A 143 -2.03 -2.77 6.47
N VAL A 144 -2.94 -3.67 6.83
CA VAL A 144 -4.01 -3.37 7.80
C VAL A 144 -3.39 -2.94 9.13
N ALA A 145 -2.42 -3.70 9.65
CA ALA A 145 -1.75 -3.38 10.91
C ALA A 145 -1.09 -2.00 10.86
N SER A 146 -0.32 -1.67 9.80
CA SER A 146 0.34 -0.37 9.70
C SER A 146 -0.65 0.79 9.59
N MET A 147 -1.74 0.63 8.83
CA MET A 147 -2.77 1.66 8.71
C MET A 147 -3.57 1.84 10.00
N SER A 148 -3.91 0.75 10.70
CA SER A 148 -4.58 0.81 12.00
C SER A 148 -3.69 1.50 13.05
N VAL A 149 -2.41 1.16 13.11
CA VAL A 149 -1.45 1.84 14.00
C VAL A 149 -1.37 3.32 13.68
N PHE A 150 -1.31 3.70 12.40
CA PHE A 150 -1.29 5.11 12.00
C PHE A 150 -2.55 5.86 12.46
N LEU A 151 -3.75 5.29 12.30
CA LEU A 151 -4.99 5.90 12.76
C LEU A 151 -5.04 6.06 14.29
N VAL A 152 -4.60 5.04 15.03
CA VAL A 152 -4.55 5.09 16.49
C VAL A 152 -3.56 6.16 16.96
N LEU A 153 -2.39 6.25 16.34
CA LEU A 153 -1.41 7.29 16.65
C LEU A 153 -1.94 8.68 16.33
N LEU A 154 -2.56 8.87 15.15
CA LEU A 154 -3.17 10.14 14.77
C LEU A 154 -4.25 10.55 15.77
N ALA A 155 -5.13 9.63 16.16
CA ALA A 155 -6.17 9.88 17.15
C ALA A 155 -5.59 10.21 18.54
N GLY A 156 -4.57 9.47 18.99
CA GLY A 156 -3.91 9.72 20.27
C GLY A 156 -3.18 11.07 20.32
N VAL A 157 -2.48 11.44 19.25
CA VAL A 157 -1.78 12.73 19.12
C VAL A 157 -2.77 13.89 19.09
N THR A 158 -3.85 13.78 18.29
CA THR A 158 -4.88 14.82 18.21
C THR A 158 -5.61 14.99 19.54
N TRP A 159 -5.89 13.89 20.25
CA TRP A 159 -6.45 13.92 21.60
C TRP A 159 -5.53 14.62 22.60
N LEU A 160 -4.24 14.26 22.61
CA LEU A 160 -3.25 14.89 23.50
C LEU A 160 -3.12 16.39 23.23
N LEU A 161 -3.07 16.80 21.96
CA LEU A 161 -3.01 18.22 21.59
C LEU A 161 -4.27 18.97 22.02
N ALA A 162 -5.45 18.36 21.89
CA ALA A 162 -6.69 18.96 22.36
C ALA A 162 -6.67 19.18 23.89
N LEU A 163 -6.14 18.24 24.66
CA LEU A 163 -5.98 18.41 26.11
C LEU A 163 -4.96 19.51 26.49
N LEU A 164 -3.88 19.66 25.72
CA LEU A 164 -2.84 20.67 25.96
C LEU A 164 -3.25 22.09 25.58
N THR A 165 -4.35 22.24 24.85
CA THR A 165 -4.87 23.54 24.39
C THR A 165 -6.05 24.06 25.23
N GLN A 166 -6.43 23.32 26.28
CA GLN A 166 -7.31 23.79 27.36
C GLN A 166 -6.54 24.60 28.39
#